data_AF-A0A159Z919-F1
#
_entry.id   AF-A0A159Z919-F1
#
_cell.length_a   1.000
_cell.length_b   1.000
_cell.length_c   1.000
_cell.angle_alpha   90.00
_cell.angle_beta   90.00
_cell.angle_gamma   90.00
#
_symmetry.space_group_name_H-M   'P 1'
#
loop_
_entity.id
_entity.type
_entity.pdbx_description
1 polymer ?
#
loop_
_entity_poly.entity_id
_entity_poly.type
_entity_poly.pdbx_seq_one_letter_code
_entity_poly.pdbx_strand_id
1 'polypeptide(L)'
;MNLVDIEEPKFDAMIELSSPAADHLRTKAQEVVAAYIQHSVIFQNDVDSPYSVGPVAIDPNSNEEFKRSLHVKYSGLNPLEAKFARALDRTQRVWARNPVGSGYSLPLLHEGKAYWPDFLVWVDKAVVVIDTKGDHLLVEASASKLFEIDGAEAGKRVVLRLVSEGHVEIQNGTVHKRAKTGFTVWAWRNGRLQPTHCETEKEAVEAVLVVD
;
A
#
# COMPACT_ATOMS: atom_id res chain seq x y z
N MET A 1 -32.09 10.47 -14.65
CA MET A 1 -32.57 10.24 -13.28
C MET A 1 -31.57 10.93 -12.37
N ASN A 2 -31.92 12.07 -11.78
CA ASN A 2 -31.04 12.74 -10.83
C ASN A 2 -31.15 11.98 -9.51
N LEU A 3 -30.02 11.56 -8.94
CA LEU A 3 -29.95 10.82 -7.68
C LEU A 3 -30.39 11.68 -6.48
N VAL A 4 -30.34 13.00 -6.62
CA VAL A 4 -30.76 14.02 -5.65
C VAL A 4 -31.29 15.23 -6.42
N ASP A 5 -32.36 15.86 -5.91
CA ASP A 5 -32.83 17.16 -6.39
C ASP A 5 -32.04 18.27 -5.68
N ILE A 6 -31.12 18.89 -6.42
CA ILE A 6 -30.23 19.96 -5.91
C ILE A 6 -30.86 21.35 -6.01
N GLU A 7 -32.06 21.47 -6.58
CA GLU A 7 -32.75 22.75 -6.83
C GLU A 7 -33.72 23.12 -5.68
N GLU A 8 -33.76 22.35 -4.59
CA GLU A 8 -34.61 22.69 -3.46
C GLU A 8 -34.18 24.02 -2.79
N PRO A 9 -35.10 24.99 -2.57
CA PRO A 9 -34.79 26.30 -1.99
C PRO A 9 -34.10 26.28 -0.62
N LYS A 10 -34.16 25.16 0.10
CA LYS A 10 -33.44 24.96 1.36
C LYS A 10 -31.92 25.04 1.19
N PHE A 11 -31.40 24.77 -0.01
CA PHE A 11 -29.98 24.86 -0.33
C PHE A 11 -29.51 26.30 -0.60
N ASP A 12 -30.44 27.24 -0.83
CA ASP A 12 -30.14 28.68 -1.01
C ASP A 12 -30.11 29.46 0.32
N ALA A 13 -30.41 28.80 1.44
CA ALA A 13 -30.46 29.44 2.74
C ALA A 13 -29.06 29.86 3.23
N MET A 14 -28.90 31.15 3.56
CA MET A 14 -27.67 31.64 4.19
C MET A 14 -27.55 31.10 5.61
N ILE A 15 -26.40 30.50 5.91
CA ILE A 15 -26.06 29.95 7.24
C ILE A 15 -24.88 30.72 7.82
N GLU A 16 -24.96 31.03 9.11
CA GLU A 16 -23.81 31.59 9.83
C GLU A 16 -22.75 30.51 10.05
N LEU A 17 -21.48 30.82 9.78
CA LEU A 17 -20.37 29.87 9.74
C LEU A 17 -20.17 29.07 11.04
N SER A 18 -20.49 29.67 12.18
CA SER A 18 -20.36 29.09 13.53
C SER A 18 -21.69 28.66 14.14
N SER A 19 -22.76 28.60 13.34
CA SER A 19 -24.08 28.17 13.83
C SER A 19 -24.15 26.65 14.00
N PRO A 20 -25.04 26.14 14.88
CA PRO A 20 -25.33 24.71 14.96
C PRO A 20 -25.75 24.08 13.62
N ALA A 21 -26.40 24.86 12.74
CA ALA A 21 -26.77 24.41 11.41
C ALA A 21 -25.54 24.19 10.51
N ALA A 22 -24.54 25.08 10.58
CA ALA A 22 -23.28 24.90 9.86
C ALA A 22 -22.51 23.67 10.35
N ASP A 23 -22.48 23.43 11.66
CA ASP A 23 -21.85 22.22 12.22
C ASP A 23 -22.58 20.96 11.78
N HIS A 24 -23.92 20.96 11.81
CA HIS A 24 -24.71 19.82 11.33
C HIS A 24 -24.42 19.51 9.86
N LEU A 25 -24.35 20.53 8.99
CA LEU A 25 -24.01 20.34 7.58
C LEU A 25 -22.61 19.77 7.39
N ARG A 26 -21.60 20.25 8.16
CA ARG A 26 -20.24 19.67 8.13
C ARG A 26 -20.25 18.20 8.54
N THR A 27 -20.94 17.85 9.62
CA THR A 27 -21.07 16.45 10.06
C THR A 27 -21.73 15.60 8.99
N LYS A 28 -22.82 16.06 8.37
CA LYS A 28 -23.48 15.31 7.27
C LYS A 28 -22.59 15.16 6.04
N ALA A 29 -21.84 16.20 5.66
CA ALA A 29 -20.86 16.09 4.60
C ALA A 29 -19.78 15.03 4.92
N GLN A 30 -19.27 15.01 6.15
CA GLN A 30 -18.30 14.01 6.60
C GLN A 30 -18.89 12.59 6.59
N GLU A 31 -20.14 12.40 7.04
CA GLU A 31 -20.83 11.10 7.01
C GLU A 31 -20.98 10.58 5.57
N VAL A 32 -21.35 11.44 4.62
CA VAL A 32 -21.48 11.07 3.19
C VAL A 32 -20.13 10.64 2.61
N VAL A 33 -19.06 11.40 2.89
CA VAL A 33 -17.70 11.05 2.45
C VAL A 33 -17.26 9.72 3.07
N ALA A 34 -17.50 9.52 4.37
CA ALA A 34 -17.17 8.28 5.06
C ALA A 34 -17.92 7.08 4.46
N ALA A 35 -19.21 7.23 4.16
CA ALA A 35 -20.01 6.19 3.51
C ALA A 35 -19.51 5.89 2.09
N TYR A 36 -19.22 6.92 1.29
CA TYR A 36 -18.63 6.75 -0.04
C TYR A 36 -17.32 5.96 0.05
N ILE A 37 -16.42 6.36 0.94
CA ILE A 37 -15.14 5.67 1.12
C ILE A 37 -15.36 4.26 1.63
N GLN A 38 -16.31 4.01 2.54
CA GLN A 38 -16.61 2.68 3.07
C GLN A 38 -17.17 1.72 2.01
N HIS A 39 -17.90 2.22 1.01
CA HIS A 39 -18.54 1.39 0.00
C HIS A 39 -17.82 1.36 -1.36
N SER A 40 -16.85 2.25 -1.60
CA SER A 40 -16.06 2.26 -2.84
C SER A 40 -15.06 1.11 -2.90
N VAL A 41 -14.77 0.58 -4.08
CA VAL A 41 -13.69 -0.40 -4.26
C VAL A 41 -12.62 0.19 -5.17
N ILE A 42 -11.36 -0.15 -4.91
CA ILE A 42 -10.25 0.19 -5.81
C ILE A 42 -10.09 -1.00 -6.76
N PHE A 43 -9.95 -0.71 -8.04
CA PHE A 43 -9.80 -1.71 -9.09
C PHE A 43 -8.70 -1.28 -10.05
N GLN A 44 -7.93 -2.23 -10.56
CA GLN A 44 -6.91 -1.94 -11.56
C GLN A 44 -7.54 -1.63 -12.91
N ASN A 45 -7.10 -0.55 -13.55
CA ASN A 45 -7.33 -0.34 -14.97
C ASN A 45 -6.13 -0.92 -15.75
N ASP A 46 -6.12 -2.23 -15.98
CA ASP A 46 -5.08 -2.93 -16.73
C ASP A 46 -5.32 -2.93 -18.25
N VAL A 47 -6.45 -2.36 -18.71
CA VAL A 47 -6.88 -2.39 -20.11
C VAL A 47 -6.46 -1.12 -20.85
N ASP A 48 -6.75 0.06 -20.30
CA ASP A 48 -6.59 1.32 -21.06
C ASP A 48 -5.20 1.94 -20.89
N SER A 49 -4.56 1.72 -19.73
CA SER A 49 -3.29 2.36 -19.38
C SER A 49 -2.48 1.52 -18.40
N PRO A 50 -1.94 0.37 -18.83
CA PRO A 50 -1.12 -0.47 -17.96
C PRO A 50 0.15 0.29 -17.52
N TYR A 51 0.49 0.17 -16.24
CA TYR A 51 1.72 0.77 -15.72
C TYR A 51 2.94 0.04 -16.29
N SER A 52 3.87 0.80 -16.84
CA SER A 52 5.18 0.31 -17.27
C SER A 52 6.26 0.92 -16.40
N VAL A 53 7.16 0.10 -15.89
CA VAL A 53 8.33 0.60 -15.15
C VAL A 53 9.22 1.37 -16.12
N GLY A 54 9.43 2.65 -15.81
CA GLY A 54 10.33 3.53 -16.56
C GLY A 54 11.80 3.37 -16.16
N PRO A 55 12.72 4.04 -16.89
CA PRO A 55 14.15 4.02 -16.58
C PRO A 55 14.44 4.63 -15.21
N VAL A 56 15.51 4.15 -14.57
CA VAL A 56 15.95 4.63 -13.25
C VAL A 56 17.32 5.28 -13.34
N ALA A 57 17.47 6.44 -12.69
CA ALA A 57 18.76 7.13 -12.57
C ALA A 57 19.70 6.36 -11.63
N ILE A 58 20.94 6.15 -12.06
CA ILE A 58 21.97 5.42 -11.31
C ILE A 58 23.10 6.37 -10.96
N ASP A 59 23.46 6.42 -9.70
CA ASP A 59 24.68 7.07 -9.23
C ASP A 59 25.88 6.15 -9.50
N PRO A 60 26.84 6.57 -10.35
CA PRO A 60 28.03 5.77 -10.64
C PRO A 60 28.88 5.43 -9.41
N ASN A 61 28.82 6.25 -8.36
CA ASN A 61 29.63 6.09 -7.14
C ASN A 61 28.97 5.24 -6.07
N SER A 62 27.64 5.07 -6.14
CA SER A 62 26.86 4.36 -5.13
C SER A 62 25.74 3.58 -5.81
N ASN A 63 26.08 2.39 -6.28
CA ASN A 63 25.15 1.45 -6.90
C ASN A 63 25.42 0.02 -6.44
N GLU A 64 24.36 -0.77 -6.43
CA GLU A 64 24.43 -2.21 -6.22
C GLU A 64 23.84 -2.92 -7.44
N GLU A 65 24.49 -3.99 -7.86
CA GLU A 65 24.06 -4.81 -9.00
C GLU A 65 23.20 -5.98 -8.53
N PHE A 66 22.17 -6.27 -9.32
CA PHE A 66 21.21 -7.34 -9.05
C PHE A 66 20.95 -8.13 -10.34
N LYS A 67 20.75 -9.44 -10.22
CA LYS A 67 20.68 -10.34 -11.39
C LYS A 67 19.25 -10.59 -11.87
N ARG A 68 18.27 -10.41 -11.01
CA ARG A 68 16.84 -10.73 -11.24
C ARG A 68 15.93 -9.54 -11.03
N SER A 69 16.51 -8.39 -10.74
CA SER A 69 15.82 -7.13 -10.87
C SER A 69 15.55 -6.79 -12.33
N LEU A 70 14.54 -5.95 -12.56
CA LEU A 70 14.23 -5.40 -13.87
C LEU A 70 15.34 -4.48 -14.39
N HIS A 71 15.94 -3.68 -13.50
CA HIS A 71 17.13 -2.89 -13.81
C HIS A 71 18.37 -3.55 -13.21
N VAL A 72 19.46 -3.63 -13.97
CA VAL A 72 20.71 -4.28 -13.53
C VAL A 72 21.28 -3.64 -12.26
N LYS A 73 21.04 -2.35 -12.04
CA LYS A 73 21.57 -1.58 -10.92
C LYS A 73 20.50 -0.74 -10.23
N TYR A 74 20.70 -0.50 -8.95
CA TYR A 74 19.97 0.52 -8.19
C TYR A 74 20.91 1.32 -7.28
N SER A 75 20.56 2.59 -7.06
CA SER A 75 21.29 3.54 -6.22
C SER A 75 20.40 4.09 -5.12
N GLY A 76 20.98 4.44 -3.95
CA GLY A 76 20.25 5.10 -2.87
C GLY A 76 19.27 4.19 -2.11
N LEU A 77 19.51 2.88 -2.07
CA LEU A 77 18.77 1.95 -1.20
C LEU A 77 19.12 2.23 0.26
N ASN A 78 18.11 2.34 1.13
CA ASN A 78 18.35 2.41 2.57
C ASN A 78 18.83 1.03 3.10
N PRO A 79 19.39 0.92 4.32
CA PRO A 79 19.92 -0.36 4.82
C PRO A 79 18.89 -1.50 4.88
N LEU A 80 17.62 -1.22 5.15
CA LEU A 80 16.55 -2.21 5.18
C LEU A 80 16.15 -2.63 3.76
N GLU A 81 15.93 -1.66 2.87
CA GLU A 81 15.68 -1.88 1.46
C GLU A 81 16.80 -2.71 0.81
N ALA A 82 18.07 -2.43 1.13
CA ALA A 82 19.21 -3.18 0.59
C ALA A 82 19.20 -4.66 1.05
N LYS A 83 18.84 -4.94 2.31
CA LYS A 83 18.65 -6.33 2.79
C LYS A 83 17.56 -7.04 2.00
N PHE A 84 16.41 -6.39 1.82
CA PHE A 84 15.27 -6.96 1.09
C PHE A 84 15.56 -7.13 -0.40
N ALA A 85 16.20 -6.17 -1.05
CA ALA A 85 16.62 -6.25 -2.45
C ALA A 85 17.53 -7.46 -2.69
N ARG A 86 18.53 -7.67 -1.83
CA ARG A 86 19.43 -8.86 -1.91
C ARG A 86 18.67 -10.16 -1.67
N ALA A 87 17.72 -10.18 -0.75
CA ALA A 87 16.92 -11.36 -0.47
C ALA A 87 15.98 -11.68 -1.64
N LEU A 88 15.28 -10.68 -2.19
CA LEU A 88 14.43 -10.79 -3.37
C LEU A 88 15.19 -11.32 -4.59
N ASP A 89 16.40 -10.82 -4.84
CA ASP A 89 17.21 -11.24 -5.98
C ASP A 89 17.53 -12.75 -5.97
N ARG A 90 17.55 -13.36 -4.77
CA ARG A 90 17.79 -14.80 -4.60
C ARG A 90 16.56 -15.67 -4.90
N THR A 91 15.34 -15.12 -4.92
CA THR A 91 14.06 -15.86 -5.01
C THR A 91 13.66 -16.38 -6.39
N GLN A 92 14.45 -16.10 -7.43
CA GLN A 92 14.12 -16.37 -8.84
C GLN A 92 12.96 -15.53 -9.41
N ARG A 93 12.35 -14.65 -8.61
CA ARG A 93 11.28 -13.76 -9.07
C ARG A 93 11.86 -12.49 -9.69
N VAL A 94 11.16 -11.99 -10.71
CA VAL A 94 11.46 -10.66 -11.28
C VAL A 94 10.92 -9.61 -10.33
N TRP A 95 11.72 -8.60 -10.04
CA TRP A 95 11.34 -7.52 -9.13
C TRP A 95 11.88 -6.17 -9.62
N ALA A 96 11.29 -5.08 -9.15
CA ALA A 96 11.78 -3.74 -9.40
C ALA A 96 11.70 -2.90 -8.12
N ARG A 97 12.75 -2.11 -7.85
CA ARG A 97 12.62 -1.00 -6.90
C ARG A 97 11.73 0.07 -7.50
N ASN A 98 10.80 0.57 -6.70
CA ASN A 98 9.90 1.63 -7.08
C ASN A 98 10.50 3.01 -6.74
N PRO A 99 10.66 3.92 -7.72
CA PRO A 99 11.12 5.28 -7.45
C PRO A 99 10.10 6.07 -6.61
N VAL A 100 10.56 6.68 -5.52
CA VAL A 100 9.71 7.52 -4.66
C VAL A 100 9.21 8.73 -5.45
N GLY A 101 7.89 8.94 -5.47
CA GLY A 101 7.24 10.13 -6.06
C GLY A 101 7.10 10.13 -7.58
N SER A 102 7.62 9.13 -8.29
CA SER A 102 7.51 9.03 -9.75
C SER A 102 7.23 7.63 -10.28
N GLY A 103 7.30 6.59 -9.44
CA GLY A 103 7.02 5.21 -9.83
C GLY A 103 5.54 4.81 -9.80
N TYR A 104 5.28 3.59 -9.36
CA TYR A 104 3.94 3.07 -9.14
C TYR A 104 3.36 3.62 -7.83
N SER A 105 2.10 4.03 -7.85
CA SER A 105 1.42 4.48 -6.64
C SER A 105 0.04 3.83 -6.48
N LEU A 106 -0.36 3.69 -5.22
CA LEU A 106 -1.69 3.25 -4.83
C LEU A 106 -2.50 4.47 -4.36
N PRO A 107 -3.76 4.63 -4.81
CA PRO A 107 -4.57 5.77 -4.40
C PRO A 107 -5.08 5.62 -2.96
N LEU A 108 -4.83 6.60 -2.10
CA LEU A 108 -5.42 6.66 -0.76
C LEU A 108 -6.76 7.39 -0.82
N LEU A 109 -7.87 6.66 -0.61
CA LEU A 109 -9.24 7.17 -0.74
C LEU A 109 -9.58 8.34 0.20
N HIS A 110 -8.86 8.51 1.32
CA HIS A 110 -9.24 9.45 2.37
C HIS A 110 -8.61 10.85 2.22
N GLU A 111 -7.55 11.00 1.43
CA GLU A 111 -6.72 12.23 1.48
C GLU A 111 -6.28 12.76 0.10
N GLY A 112 -6.71 12.14 -1.00
CA GLY A 112 -6.21 12.48 -2.34
C GLY A 112 -4.68 12.30 -2.47
N LYS A 113 -4.08 11.55 -1.54
CA LYS A 113 -2.66 11.24 -1.51
C LYS A 113 -2.38 9.94 -2.23
N ALA A 114 -1.19 9.86 -2.80
CA ALA A 114 -0.67 8.66 -3.43
C ALA A 114 0.29 7.96 -2.46
N TYR A 115 0.16 6.65 -2.34
CA TYR A 115 1.05 5.80 -1.55
C TYR A 115 2.05 5.10 -2.47
N TRP A 116 3.33 5.19 -2.13
CA TRP A 116 4.44 4.72 -2.97
C TRP A 116 5.14 3.57 -2.24
N PRO A 117 4.86 2.30 -2.57
CA PRO A 117 5.56 1.16 -2.00
C PRO A 117 7.02 1.14 -2.46
N ASP A 118 7.89 0.39 -1.79
CA ASP A 118 9.33 0.36 -2.10
C ASP A 118 9.68 -0.59 -3.25
N PHE A 119 8.98 -1.73 -3.37
CA PHE A 119 9.25 -2.75 -4.38
C PHE A 119 7.99 -3.26 -5.08
N LEU A 120 8.15 -3.65 -6.34
CA LEU A 120 7.18 -4.38 -7.14
C LEU A 120 7.76 -5.75 -7.47
N VAL A 121 7.02 -6.83 -7.24
CA VAL A 121 7.49 -8.20 -7.51
C VAL A 121 6.43 -8.95 -8.29
N TRP A 122 6.82 -9.52 -9.44
CA TRP A 122 5.91 -10.30 -10.27
C TRP A 122 5.85 -11.74 -9.77
N VAL A 123 4.66 -12.17 -9.36
CA VAL A 123 4.37 -13.52 -8.85
C VAL A 123 3.19 -14.07 -9.62
N ASP A 124 3.49 -14.94 -10.58
CA ASP A 124 2.51 -15.61 -11.45
C ASP A 124 1.60 -14.59 -12.18
N LYS A 125 0.33 -14.47 -11.79
CA LYS A 125 -0.61 -13.46 -12.36
C LYS A 125 -0.75 -12.20 -11.51
N ALA A 126 -0.09 -12.14 -10.36
CA ALA A 126 -0.18 -11.03 -9.42
C ALA A 126 1.11 -10.20 -9.40
N VAL A 127 0.98 -8.97 -8.91
CA VAL A 127 2.11 -8.14 -8.50
C VAL A 127 2.04 -7.96 -6.99
N VAL A 128 3.03 -8.46 -6.29
CA VAL A 128 3.21 -8.18 -4.86
C VAL A 128 3.94 -6.85 -4.73
N VAL A 129 3.32 -5.87 -4.08
CA VAL A 129 3.96 -4.60 -3.77
C VAL A 129 4.39 -4.62 -2.31
N ILE A 130 5.69 -4.42 -2.09
CA ILE A 130 6.31 -4.55 -0.76
C ILE A 130 6.70 -3.15 -0.30
N ASP A 131 6.30 -2.81 0.91
CA ASP A 131 6.76 -1.60 1.58
C ASP A 131 7.54 -1.95 2.84
N THR A 132 8.81 -1.55 2.86
CA THR A 132 9.69 -1.74 4.01
C THR A 132 9.66 -0.48 4.86
N LYS A 133 9.01 -0.55 6.03
CA LYS A 133 8.78 0.63 6.87
C LYS A 133 9.22 0.39 8.31
N GLY A 134 9.57 1.48 8.98
CA GLY A 134 9.62 1.53 10.44
C GLY A 134 8.21 1.59 11.05
N ASP A 135 8.12 1.28 12.34
CA ASP A 135 6.91 0.96 13.15
C ASP A 135 5.65 1.88 13.00
N HIS A 136 5.71 3.03 12.31
CA HIS A 136 4.71 4.10 12.39
C HIS A 136 3.47 3.99 11.47
N LEU A 137 3.48 3.14 10.43
CA LEU A 137 2.40 3.12 9.42
C LEU A 137 1.29 2.09 9.67
N LEU A 138 1.44 1.20 10.66
CA LEU A 138 0.49 0.11 10.91
C LEU A 138 -0.90 0.58 11.34
N VAL A 139 -1.00 1.80 11.88
CA VAL A 139 -2.25 2.37 12.38
C VAL A 139 -2.99 3.14 11.28
N GLU A 140 -2.28 3.83 10.39
CA GLU A 140 -2.87 4.57 9.26
C GLU A 140 -3.12 3.68 8.03
N ALA A 141 -2.33 2.61 7.86
CA ALA A 141 -2.50 1.61 6.79
C ALA A 141 -3.71 0.69 7.00
N SER A 142 -4.57 0.95 7.99
CA SER A 142 -5.91 0.36 8.19
C SER A 142 -6.88 0.59 7.02
N ALA A 143 -6.39 1.03 5.86
CA ALA A 143 -7.08 0.97 4.61
C ALA A 143 -7.14 -0.50 4.16
N SER A 144 -8.13 -1.23 4.70
CA SER A 144 -8.51 -2.59 4.31
C SER A 144 -8.62 -2.81 2.79
N LYS A 145 -8.70 -1.73 2.01
CA LYS A 145 -8.84 -1.69 0.54
C LYS A 145 -7.54 -1.62 -0.24
N LEU A 146 -6.41 -1.36 0.41
CA LEU A 146 -5.11 -1.27 -0.28
C LEU A 146 -4.36 -2.60 -0.30
N PHE A 147 -4.72 -3.53 0.58
CA PHE A 147 -4.00 -4.78 0.74
C PHE A 147 -4.19 -5.72 -0.44
N GLU A 148 -5.37 -5.72 -1.04
CA GLU A 148 -5.68 -6.50 -2.23
C GLU A 148 -6.52 -5.65 -3.16
N ILE A 149 -6.02 -5.48 -4.39
CA ILE A 149 -6.67 -4.70 -5.44
C ILE A 149 -6.83 -5.62 -6.64
N ASP A 150 -8.06 -6.00 -6.93
CA ASP A 150 -8.39 -6.86 -8.06
C ASP A 150 -8.23 -6.12 -9.40
N GLY A 151 -7.96 -6.90 -10.45
CA GLY A 151 -7.99 -6.45 -11.84
C GLY A 151 -9.12 -7.09 -12.63
N ALA A 152 -9.26 -6.69 -13.90
CA ALA A 152 -10.37 -7.07 -14.78
C ALA A 152 -10.54 -8.60 -14.92
N GLU A 153 -9.42 -9.32 -14.92
CA GLU A 153 -9.40 -10.78 -15.06
C GLU A 153 -9.12 -11.48 -13.73
N ALA A 154 -9.77 -12.63 -13.55
CA ALA A 154 -9.54 -13.49 -12.39
C ALA A 154 -8.05 -13.84 -12.23
N GLY A 155 -7.52 -13.56 -11.04
CA GLY A 155 -6.12 -13.82 -10.66
C GLY A 155 -5.15 -12.67 -10.95
N LYS A 156 -5.54 -11.66 -11.75
CA LYS A 156 -4.76 -10.41 -11.85
C LYS A 156 -5.08 -9.55 -10.63
N ARG A 157 -4.09 -9.37 -9.76
CA ARG A 157 -4.25 -8.55 -8.55
C ARG A 157 -2.95 -7.88 -8.14
N VAL A 158 -3.07 -6.76 -7.46
CA VAL A 158 -1.98 -6.11 -6.74
C VAL A 158 -2.16 -6.40 -5.27
N VAL A 159 -1.11 -6.95 -4.65
CA VAL A 159 -1.13 -7.43 -3.28
C VAL A 159 -0.11 -6.64 -2.47
N LEU A 160 -0.58 -5.76 -1.59
CA LEU A 160 0.30 -5.00 -0.71
C LEU A 160 0.70 -5.84 0.51
N ARG A 161 2.00 -5.83 0.80
CA ARG A 161 2.62 -6.42 1.97
C ARG A 161 3.48 -5.37 2.65
N LEU A 162 3.28 -5.18 3.94
CA LEU A 162 4.15 -4.31 4.73
C LEU A 162 5.16 -5.17 5.48
N VAL A 163 6.36 -4.66 5.64
CA VAL A 163 7.40 -5.32 6.44
C VAL A 163 8.02 -4.35 7.41
N SER A 164 8.10 -4.76 8.68
CA SER A 164 8.74 -3.99 9.76
C SER A 164 9.82 -4.80 10.45
N GLU A 165 10.86 -4.12 10.97
CA GLU A 165 11.89 -4.77 11.79
C GLU A 165 11.37 -5.11 13.19
N GLY A 166 11.75 -6.29 13.68
CA GLY A 166 11.34 -6.83 14.97
C GLY A 166 10.16 -7.79 14.90
N HIS A 167 9.80 -8.32 16.06
CA HIS A 167 8.63 -9.16 16.26
C HIS A 167 7.51 -8.30 16.84
N VAL A 168 6.42 -8.18 16.09
CA VAL A 168 5.24 -7.44 16.50
C VAL A 168 4.02 -8.36 16.45
N GLU A 169 3.18 -8.28 17.47
CA GLU A 169 1.94 -9.04 17.60
C GLU A 169 0.75 -8.08 17.72
N ILE A 170 -0.45 -8.53 17.31
CA ILE A 170 -1.70 -7.85 17.64
C ILE A 170 -2.38 -8.65 18.76
N GLN A 171 -2.63 -8.02 19.90
CA GLN A 171 -3.42 -8.59 20.99
C GLN A 171 -4.58 -7.64 21.32
N ASN A 172 -5.81 -8.15 21.27
CA ASN A 172 -7.03 -7.35 21.51
C ASN A 172 -7.11 -6.06 20.67
N GLY A 173 -6.65 -6.10 19.42
CA GLY A 173 -6.62 -4.92 18.54
C GLY A 173 -5.49 -3.92 18.82
N THR A 174 -4.65 -4.19 19.82
CA THR A 174 -3.48 -3.37 20.17
C THR A 174 -2.21 -3.99 19.61
N VAL A 175 -1.33 -3.16 19.06
CA VAL A 175 -0.03 -3.57 18.53
C VAL A 175 0.99 -3.66 19.67
N HIS A 176 1.65 -4.82 19.83
CA HIS A 176 2.65 -5.09 20.85
C HIS A 176 3.99 -5.49 20.23
N LYS A 177 5.05 -4.75 20.52
CA LYS A 177 6.41 -5.10 20.10
C LYS A 177 7.02 -6.10 21.09
N ARG A 178 7.24 -7.34 20.65
CA ARG A 178 7.81 -8.44 21.44
C ARG A 178 9.33 -8.46 21.42
N ALA A 179 9.93 -8.19 20.26
CA ALA A 179 11.38 -8.18 20.09
C ALA A 179 11.82 -7.14 19.05
N LYS A 180 13.08 -6.71 19.12
CA LYS A 180 13.71 -5.85 18.10
C LYS A 180 14.40 -6.62 16.98
N THR A 181 14.54 -7.93 17.13
CA THR A 181 15.21 -8.82 16.17
C THR A 181 14.21 -9.48 15.22
N GLY A 182 14.70 -9.87 14.04
CA GLY A 182 13.88 -10.45 12.99
C GLY A 182 13.01 -9.42 12.30
N PHE A 183 11.93 -9.90 11.69
CA PHE A 183 10.99 -9.11 10.90
C PHE A 183 9.56 -9.53 11.22
N THR A 184 8.62 -8.63 10.91
CA THR A 184 7.20 -8.91 10.91
C THR A 184 6.63 -8.56 9.54
N VAL A 185 6.05 -9.54 8.87
CA VAL A 185 5.31 -9.38 7.62
C VAL A 185 3.84 -9.16 7.95
N TRP A 186 3.27 -8.11 7.38
CA TRP A 186 1.88 -7.75 7.57
C TRP A 186 1.10 -8.02 6.30
N ALA A 187 0.10 -8.88 6.42
CA ALA A 187 -0.80 -9.24 5.35
C ALA A 187 -2.25 -9.06 5.81
N TRP A 188 -3.12 -8.69 4.89
CA TRP A 188 -4.55 -8.70 5.14
C TRP A 188 -5.10 -10.10 4.88
N ARG A 189 -5.72 -10.70 5.90
CA ARG A 189 -6.26 -12.06 5.82
C ARG A 189 -7.55 -12.14 6.62
N ASN A 190 -8.61 -12.65 6.01
CA ASN A 190 -9.93 -12.81 6.64
C ASN A 190 -10.47 -11.50 7.23
N GLY A 191 -10.35 -10.39 6.48
CA GLY A 191 -10.89 -9.09 6.88
C GLY A 191 -10.12 -8.38 8.00
N ARG A 192 -8.92 -8.85 8.37
CA ARG A 192 -8.07 -8.23 9.39
C ARG A 192 -6.60 -8.25 8.99
N LEU A 193 -5.85 -7.28 9.52
CA LEU A 193 -4.40 -7.27 9.44
C LEU A 193 -3.81 -8.38 10.32
N GLN A 194 -2.91 -9.19 9.75
CA GLN A 194 -2.26 -10.29 10.45
C GLN A 194 -0.74 -10.15 10.39
N PRO A 195 -0.05 -10.06 11.55
CA PRO A 195 1.40 -10.14 11.61
C PRO A 195 1.87 -11.59 11.49
N THR A 196 2.93 -11.80 10.72
CA THR A 196 3.70 -13.06 10.67
C THR A 196 5.13 -12.75 11.02
N HIS A 197 5.64 -13.35 12.10
CA HIS A 197 7.03 -13.19 12.50
C HIS A 197 7.95 -14.03 11.60
N CYS A 198 9.08 -13.45 11.23
CA CYS A 198 10.15 -14.11 10.48
C CYS A 198 11.48 -13.82 11.19
N GLU A 199 12.35 -14.81 11.33
CA GLU A 199 13.64 -14.63 12.00
C GLU A 199 14.64 -13.95 11.07
N THR A 200 14.54 -14.22 9.76
CA THR A 200 15.49 -13.76 8.74
C THR A 200 14.80 -12.99 7.62
N GLU A 201 15.58 -12.18 6.89
CA GLU A 201 15.10 -11.46 5.71
C GLU A 201 14.67 -12.42 4.60
N LYS A 202 15.27 -13.62 4.55
CA LYS A 202 14.91 -14.67 3.61
C LYS A 202 13.49 -15.17 3.89
N GLU A 203 13.20 -15.52 5.14
CA GLU A 203 11.87 -15.97 5.56
C GLU A 203 10.82 -14.88 5.34
N ALA A 204 11.16 -13.63 5.65
CA ALA A 204 10.27 -12.49 5.42
C ALA A 204 9.95 -12.35 3.92
N VAL A 205 10.95 -12.47 3.05
CA VAL A 205 10.74 -12.44 1.60
C VAL A 205 9.90 -13.63 1.12
N GLU A 206 10.14 -14.84 1.63
CA GLU A 206 9.30 -15.99 1.29
C GLU A 206 7.84 -15.76 1.71
N ALA A 207 7.60 -15.18 2.89
CA ALA A 207 6.27 -14.89 3.40
C ALA A 207 5.53 -13.80 2.60
N VAL A 208 6.20 -12.71 2.18
CA VAL A 208 5.54 -11.66 1.37
C VAL A 208 5.15 -12.17 -0.03
N LEU A 209 5.87 -13.15 -0.58
CA LEU A 209 5.60 -13.70 -1.91
C LEU A 209 4.47 -14.73 -1.94
N VAL A 210 3.87 -15.07 -0.79
CA VAL A 210 2.70 -15.94 -0.73
C VAL A 210 1.44 -15.16 -1.15
N VAL A 211 0.84 -15.64 -2.23
CA VAL A 211 -0.32 -15.05 -2.91
C VAL A 211 -1.41 -16.12 -2.96
N ASP A 212 -2.39 -16.04 -2.04
CA ASP A 212 -3.43 -17.05 -1.76
C ASP A 212 -4.63 -16.97 -2.70
#